data_AF-A0AAX2ZG30-F1
#
_entry.id   AF-A0AAX2ZG30-F1
#
_cell.length_a   1.000
_cell.length_b   1.000
_cell.length_c   1.000
_cell.angle_alpha   90.00
_cell.angle_beta   90.00
_cell.angle_gamma   90.00
#
_symmetry.space_group_name_H-M   'P 1'
#
loop_
_entity.id
_entity.type
_entity.pdbx_description
1 polymer ?
#
loop_
_entity_poly.entity_id
_entity_poly.type
_entity_poly.pdbx_seq_one_letter_code
_entity_poly.pdbx_strand_id
1 'polypeptide(L)'
;MNFPVLTVSDKISILGSVITIIGMIISLICAKNSKNNKDETEKYYIKAKDITKFANIKESYHECKNLTDKFSELLKLSNIDKKDLRGANFTILVKEMAIEVDNSLKKIRQLISCEQWEEIDILLKQDVNVQTYINSLITGTEVCEDEFKFKDVEKLCNCKEKANQIHDKLKEQSEKLEQKLK
;
A
#
# COMPACT_ATOMS: atom_id res chain seq x y z
N MET A 1 66.55 -37.23 38.32
CA MET A 1 65.31 -36.93 37.57
C MET A 1 65.42 -35.50 37.07
N ASN A 2 65.83 -35.31 35.81
CA ASN A 2 65.89 -33.98 35.19
C ASN A 2 64.61 -33.77 34.40
N PHE A 3 63.76 -32.86 34.85
CA PHE A 3 62.67 -32.35 34.02
C PHE A 3 63.28 -31.37 33.01
N PRO A 4 62.99 -31.50 31.70
CA PRO A 4 63.47 -30.54 30.72
C PRO A 4 62.82 -29.19 30.99
N VAL A 5 63.65 -28.18 31.29
CA VAL A 5 63.22 -26.80 31.44
C VAL A 5 62.91 -26.26 30.05
N LEU A 6 61.62 -26.05 29.75
CA LEU A 6 61.16 -25.46 28.50
C LEU A 6 61.89 -24.14 28.22
N THR A 7 62.53 -24.05 27.05
CA THR A 7 63.22 -22.83 26.63
C THR A 7 62.20 -21.74 26.26
N VAL A 8 62.62 -20.47 26.29
CA VAL A 8 61.76 -19.33 25.94
C VAL A 8 61.18 -19.49 24.51
N SER A 9 61.93 -20.12 23.61
CA SER A 9 61.50 -20.43 22.24
C SER A 9 60.36 -21.45 22.19
N ASP A 10 60.42 -22.51 23.00
CA ASP A 10 59.35 -23.52 23.09
C ASP A 10 58.06 -22.92 23.64
N LYS A 11 58.17 -22.04 24.63
CA LYS A 11 57.00 -21.33 25.21
C LYS A 11 56.32 -20.41 24.19
N ILE A 12 57.09 -19.73 23.33
CA ILE A 12 56.54 -18.87 22.28
C ILE A 12 55.86 -19.69 21.17
N SER A 13 56.44 -20.83 20.79
CA SER A 13 55.87 -21.75 19.80
C SER A 13 54.55 -22.39 20.28
N ILE A 14 54.50 -22.81 21.55
CA ILE A 14 53.29 -23.35 22.18
C ILE A 14 52.21 -22.25 22.27
N LEU A 15 52.57 -21.03 22.65
CA LEU A 15 51.63 -19.90 22.74
C LEU A 15 51.01 -19.56 21.37
N GLY A 16 51.81 -19.54 20.30
CA GLY A 16 51.31 -19.32 18.94
C GLY A 16 50.36 -20.42 18.46
N SER A 17 50.63 -21.68 18.82
CA SER A 17 49.76 -22.82 18.51
C SER A 17 48.42 -22.74 19.24
N VAL A 18 48.43 -22.34 20.52
CA VAL A 18 47.22 -22.16 21.34
C VAL A 18 46.33 -21.04 20.78
N ILE A 19 46.92 -19.90 20.40
CA ILE A 19 46.17 -18.78 19.80
C ILE A 19 45.48 -19.21 18.49
N THR A 20 46.17 -19.99 17.66
CA THR A 20 45.63 -20.48 16.38
C THR A 20 44.43 -21.43 16.60
N ILE A 21 44.52 -22.32 17.60
CA ILE A 21 43.43 -23.24 17.96
C ILE A 21 42.21 -22.47 18.47
N ILE A 22 42.42 -21.46 19.34
CA ILE A 22 41.35 -20.59 19.83
C ILE A 22 40.67 -19.86 18.66
N GLY A 23 41.44 -19.32 17.72
CA GLY A 23 40.93 -18.66 16.52
C GLY A 23 40.08 -19.59 15.63
N MET A 24 40.47 -20.86 15.48
CA MET A 24 39.69 -21.86 14.75
C MET A 24 38.36 -22.19 15.44
N ILE A 25 38.35 -22.33 16.77
CA ILE A 25 37.14 -22.63 17.54
C ILE A 25 36.13 -21.48 17.44
N ILE A 26 36.58 -20.23 17.58
CA ILE A 26 35.72 -19.04 17.43
C ILE A 26 35.11 -19.00 16.02
N SER A 27 35.94 -19.24 14.99
CA SER A 27 35.50 -19.23 13.59
C SER A 27 34.45 -20.31 13.30
N LEU A 28 34.58 -21.51 13.89
CA LEU A 28 33.61 -22.59 13.78
C LEU A 28 32.28 -22.28 14.49
N ILE A 29 32.32 -21.61 15.65
CA ILE A 29 31.12 -21.16 16.38
C ILE A 29 30.39 -20.08 15.59
N CYS A 30 31.11 -19.09 15.05
CA CYS A 30 30.53 -18.05 14.20
C CYS A 30 29.89 -18.62 12.92
N ALA A 31 30.56 -19.58 12.27
CA ALA A 31 30.03 -20.24 11.07
C ALA A 31 28.78 -21.11 11.35
N LYS A 32 28.71 -21.78 12.52
CA LYS A 32 27.52 -22.53 12.96
C LYS A 32 26.34 -21.62 13.25
N ASN A 33 26.55 -20.51 13.98
CA ASN A 33 25.49 -19.55 14.28
C ASN A 33 24.96 -18.86 13.01
N SER A 34 25.84 -18.58 12.04
CA SER A 34 25.44 -18.01 10.75
C SER A 34 24.52 -18.94 9.94
N LYS A 35 24.73 -20.26 9.99
CA LYS A 35 23.85 -21.23 9.31
C LYS A 35 22.45 -21.31 9.94
N ASN A 36 22.35 -21.25 11.27
CA ASN A 36 21.05 -21.24 11.95
C ASN A 36 20.29 -19.91 11.75
N ASN A 37 21.00 -18.79 11.62
CA ASN A 37 20.39 -17.47 11.43
C ASN A 37 19.80 -17.26 10.03
N LYS A 38 20.16 -18.07 9.03
CA LYS A 38 19.69 -17.89 7.65
C LYS A 38 18.18 -18.14 7.55
N ASP A 39 17.70 -19.18 8.22
CA ASP A 39 16.29 -19.55 8.29
C ASP A 39 15.47 -18.56 9.15
N GLU A 40 16.07 -18.01 10.21
CA GLU A 40 15.40 -16.97 11.01
C GLU A 40 15.29 -15.66 10.24
N THR A 41 16.36 -15.24 9.57
CA THR A 41 16.36 -13.98 8.78
C THR A 41 15.35 -14.04 7.65
N GLU A 42 15.24 -15.19 6.96
CA GLU A 42 14.24 -15.40 5.92
C GLU A 42 12.80 -15.37 6.48
N LYS A 43 12.56 -16.01 7.63
CA LYS A 43 11.27 -15.93 8.33
C LYS A 43 10.91 -14.51 8.75
N TYR A 44 11.86 -13.75 9.30
CA TYR A 44 11.64 -12.36 9.68
C TYR A 44 11.37 -11.47 8.45
N TYR A 45 12.09 -11.70 7.35
CA TYR A 45 11.87 -10.99 6.10
C TYR A 45 10.46 -11.25 5.53
N ILE A 46 10.03 -12.51 5.47
CA ILE A 46 8.68 -12.89 5.02
C ILE A 46 7.63 -12.22 5.90
N LYS A 47 7.78 -12.32 7.24
CA LYS A 47 6.85 -11.69 8.19
C LYS A 47 6.79 -10.18 8.04
N ALA A 48 7.94 -9.51 7.88
CA ALA A 48 7.99 -8.07 7.65
C ALA A 48 7.28 -7.68 6.35
N LYS A 49 7.52 -8.43 5.27
CA LYS A 49 6.87 -8.24 3.97
C LYS A 49 5.34 -8.37 4.08
N ASP A 50 4.85 -9.38 4.80
CA ASP A 50 3.40 -9.60 4.98
C ASP A 50 2.76 -8.50 5.83
N ILE A 51 3.45 -8.00 6.86
CA ILE A 51 3.01 -6.86 7.67
C ILE A 51 2.93 -5.59 6.80
N THR A 52 3.95 -5.31 5.99
CA THR A 52 3.93 -4.16 5.07
C THR A 52 2.79 -4.28 4.07
N LYS A 53 2.58 -5.48 3.50
CA LYS A 53 1.47 -5.74 2.57
C LYS A 53 0.11 -5.48 3.25
N PHE A 54 -0.08 -5.95 4.48
CA PHE A 54 -1.29 -5.69 5.24
C PHE A 54 -1.49 -4.19 5.51
N ALA A 55 -0.44 -3.47 5.92
CA ALA A 55 -0.51 -2.03 6.16
C ALA A 55 -0.93 -1.27 4.89
N ASN A 56 -0.32 -1.57 3.74
CA ASN A 56 -0.65 -0.93 2.46
C ASN A 56 -2.08 -1.21 2.02
N ILE A 57 -2.57 -2.45 2.18
CA ILE A 57 -3.94 -2.81 1.81
C ILE A 57 -4.95 -2.12 2.72
N LYS A 58 -4.66 -2.05 4.02
CA LYS A 58 -5.50 -1.33 4.98
C LYS A 58 -5.54 0.17 4.70
N GLU A 59 -4.41 0.76 4.34
CA GLU A 59 -4.36 2.16 3.91
C GLU A 59 -5.17 2.37 2.62
N SER A 60 -5.03 1.48 1.64
CA SER A 60 -5.80 1.53 0.39
C SER A 60 -7.30 1.42 0.64
N TYR A 61 -7.71 0.55 1.56
CA TYR A 61 -9.10 0.42 2.00
C TYR A 61 -9.64 1.73 2.58
N HIS A 62 -8.88 2.37 3.47
CA HIS A 62 -9.26 3.68 4.03
C HIS A 62 -9.31 4.78 2.96
N GLU A 63 -8.36 4.79 2.03
CA GLU A 63 -8.35 5.73 0.92
C GLU A 63 -9.54 5.52 -0.03
N CYS A 64 -9.94 4.26 -0.26
CA CYS A 64 -11.12 3.94 -1.06
C CYS A 64 -12.42 4.38 -0.38
N LYS A 65 -12.47 4.35 0.96
CA LYS A 65 -13.60 4.93 1.69
C LYS A 65 -13.72 6.43 1.44
N ASN A 66 -12.61 7.17 1.51
CA ASN A 66 -12.60 8.61 1.20
C ASN A 66 -13.14 8.86 -0.22
N LEU A 67 -12.70 8.05 -1.18
CA LEU A 67 -13.17 8.11 -2.56
C LEU A 67 -14.69 7.87 -2.68
N THR A 68 -15.24 6.87 -1.99
CA THR A 68 -16.69 6.62 -1.94
C THR A 68 -17.46 7.78 -1.29
N ASP A 69 -16.91 8.36 -0.22
CA ASP A 69 -17.50 9.51 0.46
C ASP A 69 -17.54 10.73 -0.49
N LYS A 70 -16.48 10.95 -1.28
CA LYS A 70 -16.42 12.01 -2.30
C LYS A 70 -17.40 11.81 -3.45
N PHE A 71 -17.57 10.58 -3.93
CA PHE A 71 -18.64 10.29 -4.88
C PHE A 71 -20.04 10.54 -4.28
N SER A 72 -20.20 10.30 -2.98
CA SER A 72 -21.46 10.61 -2.30
C SER A 72 -21.67 12.12 -2.13
N GLU A 73 -20.62 12.91 -1.94
CA GLU A 73 -20.67 14.38 -1.96
C GLU A 73 -21.06 14.91 -3.35
N LEU A 74 -20.46 14.37 -4.42
CA LEU A 74 -20.84 14.69 -5.80
C LEU A 74 -22.31 14.37 -6.08
N LEU A 75 -22.84 13.25 -5.58
CA LEU A 75 -24.27 12.93 -5.69
C LEU A 75 -25.17 13.84 -4.85
N LYS A 76 -24.69 14.38 -3.74
CA LYS A 76 -25.44 15.42 -3.00
C LYS A 76 -25.51 16.70 -3.82
N LEU A 77 -24.42 17.05 -4.50
CA LEU A 77 -24.40 18.20 -5.42
C LEU A 77 -25.36 18.03 -6.59
N SER A 78 -25.70 16.80 -7.02
CA SER A 78 -26.63 16.61 -8.13
C SER A 78 -28.07 16.98 -7.78
N ASN A 79 -28.37 17.10 -6.48
CA ASN A 79 -29.70 17.44 -5.95
C ASN A 79 -29.69 18.78 -5.21
N ILE A 80 -28.66 19.61 -5.39
CA ILE A 80 -28.56 20.89 -4.69
C ILE A 80 -29.48 21.93 -5.33
N ASP A 81 -30.22 22.67 -4.51
CA ASP A 81 -30.99 23.80 -5.03
C ASP A 81 -30.04 24.97 -5.34
N LYS A 82 -30.28 25.68 -6.45
CA LYS A 82 -29.53 26.90 -6.82
C LYS A 82 -29.45 27.94 -5.69
N LYS A 83 -30.47 28.00 -4.83
CA LYS A 83 -30.53 28.91 -3.67
C LYS A 83 -29.49 28.60 -2.60
N ASP A 84 -28.96 27.38 -2.58
CA ASP A 84 -28.00 26.87 -1.59
C ASP A 84 -26.55 27.04 -2.08
N LEU A 85 -26.34 27.26 -3.39
CA LEU A 85 -25.04 27.55 -4.01
C LEU A 85 -24.60 29.02 -3.90
N ARG A 86 -25.04 29.76 -2.87
CA ARG A 86 -24.87 31.23 -2.78
C ARG A 86 -23.41 31.66 -2.97
N GLY A 87 -23.11 32.23 -4.15
CA GLY A 87 -21.79 32.75 -4.50
C GLY A 87 -20.73 31.69 -4.81
N ALA A 88 -21.08 30.40 -4.80
CA ALA A 88 -20.18 29.32 -5.15
C ALA A 88 -20.28 29.00 -6.65
N ASN A 89 -19.13 28.81 -7.30
CA ASN A 89 -19.06 28.36 -8.68
C ASN A 89 -19.18 26.83 -8.70
N PHE A 90 -20.24 26.32 -9.33
CA PHE A 90 -20.57 24.89 -9.29
C PHE A 90 -19.53 24.05 -10.02
N THR A 91 -19.09 24.49 -11.19
CA THR A 91 -18.00 23.85 -11.93
C THR A 91 -16.71 23.78 -11.10
N ILE A 92 -16.34 24.85 -10.37
CA ILE A 92 -15.15 24.84 -9.51
C ILE A 92 -15.31 23.82 -8.38
N LEU A 93 -16.45 23.80 -7.69
CA LEU A 93 -16.73 22.83 -6.62
C LEU A 93 -16.64 21.39 -7.11
N VAL A 94 -17.26 21.09 -8.25
CA VAL A 94 -17.22 19.76 -8.87
C VAL A 94 -15.78 19.39 -9.25
N LYS A 95 -15.03 20.32 -9.83
CA LYS A 95 -13.63 20.12 -10.22
C LYS A 95 -12.74 19.79 -9.02
N GLU A 96 -12.87 20.53 -7.92
CA GLU A 96 -12.09 20.30 -6.71
C GLU A 96 -12.34 18.90 -6.14
N MET A 97 -13.61 18.48 -6.03
CA MET A 97 -13.97 17.13 -5.60
C MET A 97 -13.45 16.06 -6.58
N ALA A 98 -13.53 16.29 -7.89
CA ALA A 98 -13.03 15.34 -8.89
C ALA A 98 -11.50 15.18 -8.83
N ILE A 99 -10.76 16.24 -8.53
CA ILE A 99 -9.31 16.17 -8.28
C ILE A 99 -9.01 15.32 -7.04
N GLU A 100 -9.78 15.47 -5.96
CA GLU A 100 -9.63 14.64 -4.77
C GLU A 100 -9.88 13.16 -5.07
N VAL A 101 -10.93 12.83 -5.83
CA VAL A 101 -11.21 11.46 -6.28
C VAL A 101 -10.05 10.89 -7.11
N ASP A 102 -9.53 11.66 -8.07
CA ASP A 102 -8.37 11.25 -8.90
C ASP A 102 -7.12 10.98 -8.05
N ASN A 103 -6.87 11.84 -7.06
CA ASN A 103 -5.74 11.67 -6.13
C ASN A 103 -5.89 10.40 -5.28
N SER A 104 -7.09 10.12 -4.77
CA SER A 104 -7.35 8.88 -4.03
C SER A 104 -7.13 7.63 -4.89
N LEU A 105 -7.59 7.62 -6.16
CA LEU A 105 -7.31 6.51 -7.08
C LEU A 105 -5.81 6.31 -7.31
N LYS A 106 -5.08 7.40 -7.56
CA LYS A 106 -3.62 7.36 -7.73
C LYS A 106 -2.91 6.83 -6.50
N LYS A 107 -3.37 7.20 -5.31
CA LYS A 107 -2.78 6.72 -4.05
C LYS A 107 -3.06 5.24 -3.83
N ILE A 108 -4.28 4.76 -4.09
CA ILE A 108 -4.61 3.32 -4.06
C ILE A 108 -3.66 2.55 -4.99
N ARG A 109 -3.47 3.03 -6.23
CA ARG A 109 -2.54 2.43 -7.20
C ARG A 109 -1.10 2.33 -6.69
N GLN A 110 -0.64 3.30 -5.91
CA GLN A 110 0.73 3.30 -5.37
C GLN A 110 0.91 2.33 -4.20
N LEU A 111 -0.16 2.00 -3.48
CA LEU A 111 -0.10 1.19 -2.26
C LEU A 111 -0.21 -0.31 -2.56
N ILE A 112 -1.01 -0.70 -3.54
CA ILE A 112 -1.27 -2.12 -3.86
C ILE A 112 -0.31 -2.68 -4.91
N SER A 113 -0.26 -4.02 -5.05
CA SER A 113 0.56 -4.65 -6.09
C SER A 113 -0.01 -4.41 -7.50
N CYS A 114 0.84 -4.55 -8.53
CA CYS A 114 0.40 -4.46 -9.92
C CYS A 114 -0.73 -5.44 -10.25
N GLU A 115 -0.63 -6.69 -9.78
CA GLU A 115 -1.65 -7.72 -9.98
C GLU A 115 -3.01 -7.30 -9.36
N GLN A 116 -2.99 -6.73 -8.15
CA GLN A 116 -4.20 -6.22 -7.51
C GLN A 116 -4.77 -5.01 -8.24
N TRP A 117 -3.89 -4.14 -8.76
CA TRP A 117 -4.31 -2.99 -9.56
C TRP A 117 -4.92 -3.41 -10.89
N GLU A 118 -4.41 -4.44 -11.56
CA GLU A 118 -5.00 -4.94 -12.81
C GLU A 118 -6.45 -5.39 -12.61
N GLU A 119 -6.75 -6.11 -11.52
CA GLU A 119 -8.12 -6.48 -11.17
C GLU A 119 -9.02 -5.25 -10.94
N ILE A 120 -8.51 -4.24 -10.25
CA ILE A 120 -9.24 -2.99 -9.99
C ILE A 120 -9.43 -2.17 -11.27
N ASP A 121 -8.41 -2.09 -12.12
CA ASP A 121 -8.44 -1.34 -13.37
C ASP A 121 -9.46 -1.93 -14.36
N ILE A 122 -9.63 -3.25 -14.37
CA ILE A 122 -10.71 -3.92 -15.12
C ILE A 122 -12.08 -3.43 -14.61
N LEU A 123 -12.30 -3.40 -13.30
CA LEU A 123 -13.58 -2.92 -12.72
C LEU A 123 -13.83 -1.44 -13.05
N LEU A 124 -12.80 -0.61 -12.98
CA LEU A 124 -12.87 0.83 -13.27
C LEU A 124 -13.13 1.14 -14.75
N LYS A 125 -12.90 0.18 -15.65
CA LYS A 125 -13.12 0.33 -17.10
C LYS A 125 -14.39 -0.34 -17.59
N GLN A 126 -15.00 -1.20 -16.78
CA GLN A 126 -16.18 -1.97 -17.15
C GLN A 126 -17.43 -1.08 -17.17
N ASP A 127 -18.19 -1.14 -18.28
CA ASP A 127 -19.44 -0.39 -18.56
C ASP A 127 -19.25 1.13 -18.66
N VAL A 128 -18.66 1.73 -17.64
CA VAL A 128 -18.26 3.13 -17.56
C VAL A 128 -16.78 3.19 -17.21
N ASN A 129 -16.01 3.95 -18.01
CA ASN A 129 -14.64 4.26 -17.64
C ASN A 129 -14.62 5.38 -16.59
N VAL A 130 -14.38 4.99 -15.34
CA VAL A 130 -14.36 5.88 -14.17
C VAL A 130 -13.31 6.98 -14.32
N GLN A 131 -12.11 6.65 -14.80
CA GLN A 131 -11.05 7.65 -15.00
C GLN A 131 -11.43 8.68 -16.07
N THR A 132 -12.03 8.22 -17.18
CA THR A 132 -12.51 9.13 -18.22
C THR A 132 -13.59 10.05 -17.70
N TYR A 133 -14.50 9.54 -16.85
CA TYR A 133 -15.53 10.35 -16.23
C TYR A 133 -14.99 11.37 -15.23
N ILE A 134 -14.03 10.98 -14.38
CA ILE A 134 -13.35 11.91 -13.48
C ILE A 134 -12.67 13.03 -14.29
N ASN A 135 -12.00 12.70 -15.38
CA ASN A 135 -11.38 13.69 -16.25
C ASN A 135 -12.43 14.64 -16.88
N SER A 136 -13.61 14.14 -17.23
CA SER A 136 -14.71 14.98 -17.75
C SER A 136 -15.29 15.91 -16.68
N LEU A 137 -15.30 15.50 -15.41
CA LEU A 137 -15.65 16.35 -14.27
C LEU A 137 -14.58 17.43 -14.02
N ILE A 138 -13.29 17.07 -14.04
CA ILE A 138 -12.17 18.00 -13.82
C ILE A 138 -12.13 19.09 -14.91
N THR A 139 -12.40 18.71 -16.15
CA THR A 139 -12.44 19.64 -17.30
C THR A 139 -13.76 20.40 -17.41
N GLY A 140 -14.76 20.05 -16.59
CA GLY A 140 -16.09 20.66 -16.60
C GLY A 140 -16.97 20.22 -17.78
N THR A 141 -16.52 19.29 -18.63
CA THR A 141 -17.31 18.86 -19.79
C THR A 141 -18.56 18.08 -19.41
N GLU A 142 -18.61 17.52 -18.20
CA GLU A 142 -19.75 16.78 -17.65
C GLU A 142 -20.72 17.66 -16.82
N VAL A 143 -20.44 18.96 -16.74
CA VAL A 143 -21.17 19.90 -15.91
C VAL A 143 -21.99 20.84 -16.82
N CYS A 144 -23.24 21.09 -16.44
CA CYS A 144 -24.05 22.17 -17.00
C CYS A 144 -24.07 23.33 -16.00
N GLU A 145 -23.19 24.33 -16.19
CA GLU A 145 -23.05 25.44 -15.24
C GLU A 145 -24.36 26.26 -15.11
N ASP A 146 -25.02 26.57 -16.24
CA ASP A 146 -26.26 27.37 -16.23
C ASP A 146 -27.41 26.70 -15.46
N GLU A 147 -27.39 25.37 -15.43
CA GLU A 147 -28.42 24.53 -14.83
C GLU A 147 -27.98 23.94 -13.48
N PHE A 148 -26.75 24.21 -13.04
CA PHE A 148 -26.17 23.72 -11.78
C PHE A 148 -26.32 22.20 -11.59
N LYS A 149 -26.13 21.43 -12.67
CA LYS A 149 -26.36 19.98 -12.69
C LYS A 149 -25.28 19.22 -13.44
N PHE A 150 -25.18 17.92 -13.18
CA PHE A 150 -24.40 17.00 -13.99
C PHE A 150 -25.18 16.63 -15.25
N LYS A 151 -24.47 16.43 -16.36
CA LYS A 151 -25.06 15.97 -17.62
C LYS A 151 -25.56 14.53 -17.52
N ASP A 152 -24.84 13.70 -16.77
CA ASP A 152 -25.12 12.28 -16.63
C ASP A 152 -24.96 11.83 -15.17
N VAL A 153 -26.04 11.96 -14.39
CA VAL A 153 -26.08 11.53 -12.98
C VAL A 153 -26.03 10.01 -12.86
N GLU A 154 -26.53 9.26 -13.85
CA GLU A 154 -26.47 7.80 -13.85
C GLU A 154 -25.03 7.31 -13.92
N LYS A 155 -24.21 7.94 -14.76
CA LYS A 155 -22.76 7.67 -14.84
C LYS A 155 -22.04 7.99 -13.53
N LEU A 156 -22.46 9.01 -12.79
CA LEU A 156 -21.96 9.30 -11.44
C LEU A 156 -22.32 8.18 -10.45
N CYS A 157 -23.57 7.70 -10.48
CA CYS A 157 -24.01 6.56 -9.67
C CYS A 157 -23.20 5.30 -9.98
N ASN A 158 -22.99 5.01 -11.27
CA ASN A 158 -22.20 3.85 -11.71
C ASN A 158 -20.75 3.94 -11.23
N CYS A 159 -20.12 5.12 -11.30
CA CYS A 159 -18.77 5.32 -10.77
C CYS A 159 -18.71 5.09 -9.26
N LYS A 160 -19.70 5.57 -8.51
CA LYS A 160 -19.81 5.30 -7.07
C LYS A 160 -19.99 3.81 -6.77
N GLU A 161 -20.74 3.09 -7.60
CA GLU A 161 -20.92 1.65 -7.41
C GLU A 161 -19.59 0.90 -7.64
N LYS A 162 -18.83 1.23 -8.68
CA LYS A 162 -17.49 0.67 -8.89
C LYS A 162 -16.56 0.97 -7.71
N ALA A 163 -16.61 2.19 -7.16
CA ALA A 163 -15.88 2.55 -5.95
C ALA A 163 -16.24 1.66 -4.75
N ASN A 164 -17.52 1.38 -4.53
CA ASN A 164 -17.97 0.47 -3.47
C ASN A 164 -17.46 -0.95 -3.69
N GLN A 165 -17.49 -1.45 -4.94
CA GLN A 165 -16.97 -2.78 -5.27
C GLN A 165 -15.46 -2.90 -4.99
N ILE A 166 -14.69 -1.84 -5.25
CA ILE A 166 -13.26 -1.77 -4.92
C ILE A 166 -13.06 -1.75 -3.41
N HIS A 167 -13.85 -0.95 -2.69
CA HIS A 167 -13.80 -0.88 -1.23
C HIS A 167 -14.06 -2.27 -0.59
N ASP A 168 -15.06 -2.99 -1.06
CA ASP A 168 -15.39 -4.33 -0.57
C ASP A 168 -14.29 -5.36 -0.88
N LYS A 169 -13.69 -5.29 -2.07
CA LYS A 169 -12.52 -6.11 -2.43
C LYS A 169 -11.32 -5.84 -1.54
N LEU A 170 -10.99 -4.57 -1.30
CA LEU A 170 -9.87 -4.19 -0.43
C LEU A 170 -10.13 -4.61 1.03
N LYS A 171 -11.39 -4.53 1.48
CA LYS A 171 -11.80 -5.02 2.79
C LYS A 171 -11.58 -6.53 2.91
N GLU A 172 -12.07 -7.32 1.95
CA GLU A 172 -11.89 -8.77 1.94
C GLU A 172 -10.40 -9.16 1.92
N GLN A 173 -9.58 -8.46 1.13
CA GLN A 173 -8.14 -8.69 1.08
C GLN A 173 -7.45 -8.35 2.42
N SER A 174 -7.86 -7.24 3.06
CA SER A 174 -7.37 -6.83 4.38
C SER A 174 -7.69 -7.87 5.44
N GLU A 175 -8.95 -8.34 5.51
CA GLU A 175 -9.40 -9.34 6.48
C GLU A 175 -8.68 -10.69 6.30
N LYS A 176 -8.48 -11.13 5.06
CA LYS A 176 -7.71 -12.35 4.74
C LYS A 176 -6.25 -12.24 5.19
N LEU A 177 -5.62 -11.08 5.03
CA LEU A 177 -4.24 -10.86 5.50
C LEU A 177 -4.17 -10.77 7.02
N GLU A 178 -5.13 -10.13 7.67
CA GLU A 178 -5.21 -10.07 9.14
C GLU A 178 -5.30 -11.47 9.76
N GLN A 179 -6.12 -12.35 9.18
CA GLN A 179 -6.25 -13.73 9.65
C GLN A 179 -4.96 -14.55 9.48
N LYS A 180 -4.18 -14.29 8.42
CA LYS A 180 -2.88 -14.97 8.19
C LYS A 180 -1.76 -14.48 9.11
N LEU A 181 -1.89 -13.25 9.63
CA LEU A 181 -0.90 -12.63 10.51
C LEU A 181 -1.14 -12.94 11.99
N LYS A 182 -2.34 -13.43 12.35
CA LYS A 182 -2.69 -13.93 13.69
C LYS A 182 -2.15 -15.33 13.91
#